data_AF-A0A8H4V0A2-F1
#
_entry.id   AF-A0A8H4V0A2-F1
#
_cell.length_a   1.000
_cell.length_b   1.000
_cell.length_c   1.000
_cell.angle_alpha   90.00
_cell.angle_beta   90.00
_cell.angle_gamma   90.00
#
_symmetry.space_group_name_H-M   'P 1'
#
loop_
_entity.id
_entity.type
_entity.pdbx_description
1 polymer ?
#
loop_
_entity_poly.entity_id
_entity_poly.type
_entity_poly.pdbx_seq_one_letter_code
_entity_poly.pdbx_strand_id
1 'polypeptide(L)'
;HHLITLLLPSLFTAPALCKTLYTSHYDGHIYTLNFDASNPDPDTSLTLVNTLQTCGSMPSWLELDVRGAKKTLYCVDESGTSQTSGNGSLTALDIKAAKKPVVVAETATLAGGVASVVYRAGHDEKFIAIAHYEGSSLSTFALPLSNTSTALQTFLFTLTGPVTDPSRQDAPHPHEVFLDPTNSYILSPDLGADLIRIFAINARDGTLTECDAHPTTPGDGPRHGAFSSDGETLYITNELANTVSTYTVSRTNASTCALSLDLQQEIVPSPSGTLPASFVAEIRIPRNSTNVYVSVRGDQSFAPDDSVAFLDGSSDASGKLTAKNLTSSFGSYPRTLVISEDGSLVAVGNQKSSSVAIVARDRETGELGALLGSLEFGNVSAGLSSVIWGFD
;
A
#
# COMPACT_ATOMS: atom_id res chain seq x y z
N HIS A 1 -24.05 65.22 -11.76
CA HIS A 1 -24.44 63.82 -11.55
C HIS A 1 -23.22 62.97 -11.86
N HIS A 2 -22.63 62.42 -10.80
CA HIS A 2 -21.42 61.60 -10.79
C HIS A 2 -21.64 60.28 -11.54
N LEU A 3 -20.59 59.73 -12.14
CA LEU A 3 -20.39 58.28 -12.13
C LEU A 3 -18.89 57.98 -12.27
N ILE A 4 -18.23 57.77 -11.13
CA ILE A 4 -16.90 57.16 -11.01
C ILE A 4 -17.17 55.65 -11.01
N THR A 5 -16.71 54.95 -12.05
CA THR A 5 -16.82 53.49 -12.14
C THR A 5 -15.70 52.89 -11.31
N LEU A 6 -16.02 52.47 -10.08
CA LEU A 6 -15.14 51.65 -9.25
C LEU A 6 -15.06 50.26 -9.87
N LEU A 7 -13.91 49.89 -10.46
CA LEU A 7 -13.62 48.49 -10.73
C LEU A 7 -13.30 47.82 -9.39
N LEU A 8 -14.23 47.02 -8.88
CA LEU A 8 -13.95 46.05 -7.82
C LEU A 8 -13.03 44.97 -8.39
N PRO A 9 -11.91 44.63 -7.72
CA PRO A 9 -11.18 43.42 -8.07
C PRO A 9 -12.09 42.24 -7.79
N SER A 10 -12.43 41.50 -8.83
CA SER A 10 -13.02 40.17 -8.70
C SER A 10 -12.04 39.30 -7.93
N LEU A 11 -12.31 39.10 -6.65
CA LEU A 11 -11.70 38.04 -5.83
C LEU A 11 -12.08 36.72 -6.49
N PHE A 12 -11.22 36.22 -7.38
CA PHE A 12 -11.18 34.81 -7.69
C PHE A 12 -10.75 34.12 -6.39
N THR A 13 -11.72 33.59 -5.64
CA THR A 13 -11.41 32.53 -4.67
C THR A 13 -10.85 31.38 -5.50
N ALA A 14 -9.53 31.20 -5.48
CA ALA A 14 -8.93 29.96 -5.93
C ALA A 14 -9.68 28.82 -5.20
N PRO A 15 -10.13 27.76 -5.90
CA PRO A 15 -10.75 26.64 -5.21
C PRO A 15 -9.75 26.17 -4.14
N ALA A 16 -10.21 26.08 -2.90
CA ALA A 16 -9.41 25.51 -1.82
C ALA A 16 -8.93 24.13 -2.28
N LEU A 17 -7.59 23.94 -2.33
CA LEU A 17 -6.92 22.70 -2.71
C LEU A 17 -7.05 21.67 -1.56
N CYS A 18 -8.29 21.34 -1.21
CA CYS A 18 -8.57 20.31 -0.23
C CYS A 18 -8.36 18.94 -0.87
N LYS A 19 -7.52 18.10 -0.26
CA LYS A 19 -7.30 16.72 -0.68
C LYS A 19 -7.92 15.76 0.35
N THR A 20 -8.74 14.83 -0.11
CA THR A 20 -9.31 13.79 0.76
C THR A 20 -8.30 12.65 0.97
N LEU A 21 -8.28 12.09 2.18
CA LEU A 21 -7.63 10.80 2.47
C LEU A 21 -8.64 9.84 3.08
N TYR A 22 -8.45 8.56 2.82
CA TYR A 22 -9.17 7.48 3.51
C TYR A 22 -8.17 6.65 4.31
N THR A 23 -8.55 6.26 5.52
CA THR A 23 -7.71 5.45 6.39
C THR A 23 -8.50 4.29 6.97
N SER A 24 -7.90 3.11 7.06
CA SER A 24 -8.42 1.99 7.84
C SER A 24 -7.72 1.93 9.19
N HIS A 25 -8.39 1.34 10.17
CA HIS A 25 -7.89 1.28 11.54
C HIS A 25 -8.34 -0.02 12.20
N TYR A 26 -7.48 -0.63 13.02
CA TYR A 26 -7.77 -1.90 13.70
C TYR A 26 -8.77 -1.80 14.86
N ASP A 27 -9.51 -0.70 14.94
CA ASP A 27 -10.60 -0.51 15.88
C ASP A 27 -11.99 -0.71 15.23
N GLY A 28 -12.02 -1.24 14.01
CA GLY A 28 -13.24 -1.52 13.27
C GLY A 28 -13.78 -0.34 12.45
N HIS A 29 -12.95 0.68 12.17
CA HIS A 29 -13.39 1.88 11.46
C HIS A 29 -12.58 2.20 10.20
N ILE A 30 -13.28 2.83 9.26
CA ILE A 30 -12.72 3.63 8.19
C ILE A 30 -12.93 5.10 8.55
N TYR A 31 -11.87 5.91 8.46
CA TYR A 31 -11.93 7.35 8.64
C TYR A 31 -11.72 8.07 7.30
N THR A 32 -12.30 9.26 7.18
CA THR A 32 -12.09 10.17 6.06
C THR A 32 -11.48 11.45 6.59
N LEU A 33 -10.31 11.80 6.08
CA LEU A 33 -9.59 13.02 6.45
C LEU A 33 -9.64 14.03 5.30
N ASN A 34 -9.54 15.31 5.63
CA ASN A 34 -9.40 16.39 4.66
C ASN A 34 -8.13 17.19 4.98
N PHE A 35 -7.24 17.26 4.00
CA PHE A 35 -6.03 18.07 4.05
C PHE A 35 -6.24 19.38 3.29
N ASP A 36 -6.15 20.52 3.97
CA ASP A 36 -6.16 21.86 3.35
C ASP A 36 -4.73 22.24 2.93
N ALA A 37 -4.46 22.20 1.62
CA ALA A 37 -3.14 22.53 1.08
C ALA A 37 -2.94 24.04 0.80
N SER A 38 -3.92 24.91 1.13
CA SER A 38 -3.86 26.33 0.78
C SER A 38 -2.86 27.13 1.61
N ASN A 39 -2.78 26.84 2.90
CA ASN A 39 -1.80 27.39 3.82
C ASN A 39 -1.45 26.32 4.87
N PRO A 40 -0.61 25.33 4.48
CA PRO A 40 -0.36 24.17 5.30
C PRO A 40 0.28 24.54 6.64
N ASP A 41 -0.23 23.91 7.68
CA ASP A 41 0.13 24.08 9.09
C ASP A 41 -0.01 22.69 9.75
N PRO A 42 1.06 22.20 10.41
CA PRO A 42 1.09 20.87 11.01
C PRO A 42 -0.10 20.53 11.91
N ASP A 43 -0.65 21.50 12.62
CA ASP A 43 -1.63 21.26 13.69
C ASP A 43 -3.07 21.41 13.20
N THR A 44 -3.29 22.12 12.08
CA THR A 44 -4.64 22.56 11.69
C THR A 44 -5.04 22.15 10.27
N SER A 45 -4.10 21.75 9.42
CA SER A 45 -4.38 21.49 8.01
C SER A 45 -4.96 20.11 7.73
N LEU A 46 -4.79 19.14 8.63
CA LEU A 46 -5.39 17.81 8.51
C LEU A 46 -6.53 17.64 9.51
N THR A 47 -7.74 17.35 9.01
CA THR A 47 -8.94 17.28 9.84
C THR A 47 -9.73 16.01 9.59
N LEU A 48 -10.33 15.46 10.66
CA LEU A 48 -11.24 14.33 10.56
C LEU A 48 -12.63 14.79 10.08
N VAL A 49 -13.10 14.24 8.96
CA VAL A 49 -14.38 14.61 8.33
C VAL A 49 -15.47 13.56 8.58
N ASN A 50 -15.08 12.29 8.63
CA ASN A 50 -16.04 11.20 8.80
C ASN A 50 -15.41 10.00 9.50
N THR A 51 -16.23 9.33 10.30
CA THR A 51 -15.93 8.03 10.93
C THR A 51 -17.04 7.07 10.52
N LEU A 52 -16.66 5.88 10.06
CA LEU A 52 -17.59 4.82 9.66
C LEU A 52 -17.14 3.49 10.24
N GLN A 53 -17.95 2.89 11.10
CA GLN A 53 -17.71 1.53 11.60
C GLN A 53 -18.14 0.52 10.53
N THR A 54 -17.17 -0.20 9.95
CA THR A 54 -17.38 -1.13 8.82
C THR A 54 -16.10 -1.91 8.54
N CYS A 55 -16.11 -2.84 7.57
CA CYS A 55 -14.95 -3.66 7.19
C CYS A 55 -14.48 -4.58 8.33
N GLY A 56 -15.46 -5.24 8.96
CA GLY A 56 -15.21 -6.17 10.06
C GLY A 56 -14.59 -5.53 11.30
N SER A 57 -13.88 -6.33 12.10
CA SER A 57 -13.26 -5.87 13.35
C SER A 57 -11.84 -5.33 13.17
N MET A 58 -11.14 -5.75 12.12
CA MET A 58 -9.75 -5.36 11.87
C MET A 58 -9.56 -4.86 10.42
N PRO A 59 -10.22 -3.75 10.00
CA PRO A 59 -9.91 -3.10 8.73
C PRO A 59 -8.41 -2.87 8.58
N SER A 60 -7.79 -3.51 7.59
CA SER A 60 -6.31 -3.60 7.51
C SER A 60 -5.76 -2.87 6.30
N TRP A 61 -6.48 -2.89 5.18
CA TRP A 61 -6.02 -2.36 3.91
C TRP A 61 -7.15 -1.78 3.09
N LEU A 62 -6.81 -0.74 2.33
CA LEU A 62 -7.71 -0.03 1.44
C LEU A 62 -7.20 -0.08 0.01
N GLU A 63 -8.10 -0.36 -0.93
CA GLU A 63 -7.80 -0.38 -2.38
C GLU A 63 -8.82 0.46 -3.15
N LEU A 64 -8.33 1.32 -4.04
CA LEU A 64 -9.15 2.35 -4.68
C LEU A 64 -9.39 2.05 -6.17
N ASP A 65 -10.64 1.79 -6.56
CA ASP A 65 -11.05 1.69 -7.97
C ASP A 65 -11.72 2.99 -8.42
N VAL A 66 -10.92 3.84 -9.05
CA VAL A 66 -11.38 5.12 -9.65
C VAL A 66 -11.53 5.05 -11.16
N ARG A 67 -11.26 3.90 -11.78
CA ARG A 67 -11.36 3.77 -13.25
C ARG A 67 -12.78 3.37 -13.64
N GLY A 68 -13.67 4.34 -13.74
CA GLY A 68 -15.06 4.13 -14.16
C GLY A 68 -16.00 5.22 -13.67
N ALA A 69 -17.30 5.03 -13.98
CA ALA A 69 -18.37 5.95 -13.57
C ALA A 69 -18.69 5.87 -12.08
N LYS A 70 -18.52 4.69 -11.46
CA LYS A 70 -18.54 4.50 -10.01
C LYS A 70 -17.10 4.64 -9.48
N LYS A 71 -16.96 5.28 -8.32
CA LYS A 71 -15.71 5.36 -7.57
C LYS A 71 -15.91 4.48 -6.35
N THR A 72 -15.11 3.44 -6.21
CA THR A 72 -15.30 2.44 -5.16
C THR A 72 -14.03 2.34 -4.33
N LEU A 73 -14.19 2.39 -3.02
CA LEU A 73 -13.16 2.03 -2.06
C LEU A 73 -13.43 0.59 -1.61
N TYR A 74 -12.46 -0.29 -1.75
CA TYR A 74 -12.49 -1.63 -1.19
C TYR A 74 -11.69 -1.65 0.10
N CYS A 75 -12.18 -2.41 1.08
CA CYS A 75 -11.51 -2.62 2.34
C CYS A 75 -11.49 -4.12 2.65
N VAL A 76 -10.35 -4.60 3.14
CA VAL A 76 -10.20 -5.97 3.65
C VAL A 76 -9.96 -5.97 5.15
N ASP A 77 -10.40 -7.04 5.79
CA ASP A 77 -10.35 -7.26 7.23
C ASP A 77 -9.35 -8.38 7.57
N GLU A 78 -8.40 -8.05 8.45
CA GLU A 78 -7.34 -8.96 8.93
C GLU A 78 -7.81 -9.87 10.07
N SER A 79 -9.10 -9.83 10.41
CA SER A 79 -9.67 -10.75 11.40
C SER A 79 -9.40 -12.21 11.01
N GLY A 80 -8.90 -12.99 11.96
CA GLY A 80 -8.40 -14.33 11.66
C GLY A 80 -7.34 -14.77 12.64
N THR A 81 -7.23 -16.09 12.82
CA THR A 81 -6.10 -16.66 13.58
C THR A 81 -5.46 -17.86 12.90
N SER A 82 -6.08 -18.43 11.85
CA SER A 82 -5.45 -19.48 11.05
C SER A 82 -6.12 -19.67 9.69
N GLN A 83 -5.47 -20.45 8.83
CA GLN A 83 -5.96 -20.89 7.51
C GLN A 83 -7.37 -21.52 7.53
N THR A 84 -7.84 -22.05 8.67
CA THR A 84 -9.15 -22.71 8.79
C THR A 84 -10.22 -21.88 9.49
N SER A 85 -9.86 -20.72 10.05
CA SER A 85 -10.84 -19.78 10.63
C SER A 85 -11.33 -18.82 9.54
N GLY A 86 -12.51 -19.05 8.96
CA GLY A 86 -13.11 -18.10 8.02
C GLY A 86 -13.80 -16.94 8.74
N ASN A 87 -13.13 -15.80 8.90
CA ASN A 87 -13.66 -14.65 9.64
C ASN A 87 -13.17 -13.28 9.13
N GLY A 88 -12.49 -13.21 7.99
CA GLY A 88 -12.23 -11.94 7.31
C GLY A 88 -13.44 -11.49 6.49
N SER A 89 -13.37 -10.27 5.97
CA SER A 89 -14.38 -9.69 5.09
C SER A 89 -13.75 -8.83 4.00
N LEU A 90 -14.47 -8.70 2.88
CA LEU A 90 -14.22 -7.74 1.82
C LEU A 90 -15.44 -6.83 1.73
N THR A 91 -15.23 -5.54 1.97
CA THR A 91 -16.28 -4.52 1.94
C THR A 91 -16.04 -3.56 0.79
N ALA A 92 -17.08 -3.27 0.02
CA ALA A 92 -17.08 -2.26 -1.03
C ALA A 92 -17.86 -1.02 -0.57
N LEU A 93 -17.27 0.16 -0.76
CA LEU A 93 -17.85 1.45 -0.39
C LEU A 93 -17.94 2.37 -1.60
N ASP A 94 -19.10 2.98 -1.83
CA ASP A 94 -19.25 4.08 -2.78
C ASP A 94 -18.72 5.37 -2.15
N ILE A 95 -17.82 6.04 -2.87
CA ILE A 95 -17.18 7.29 -2.47
C ILE A 95 -17.51 8.45 -3.43
N LYS A 96 -18.36 8.23 -4.43
CA LYS A 96 -18.81 9.27 -5.36
C LYS A 96 -19.95 10.12 -4.78
N ALA A 97 -20.83 9.49 -4.00
CA ALA A 97 -22.13 10.06 -3.65
C ALA A 97 -22.10 11.05 -2.48
N ALA A 98 -21.03 11.09 -1.69
CA ALA A 98 -20.88 12.01 -0.58
C ALA A 98 -19.39 12.16 -0.24
N LYS A 99 -19.00 13.23 0.44
CA LYS A 99 -17.70 13.34 1.15
C LYS A 99 -17.52 12.30 2.26
N LYS A 100 -18.30 11.22 2.24
CA LYS A 100 -18.47 10.17 3.25
C LYS A 100 -18.66 8.84 2.52
N PRO A 101 -17.79 7.84 2.73
CA PRO A 101 -17.98 6.51 2.18
C PRO A 101 -19.31 5.88 2.62
N VAL A 102 -19.97 5.15 1.72
CA VAL A 102 -21.20 4.40 2.01
C VAL A 102 -21.01 2.95 1.62
N VAL A 103 -21.24 2.02 2.54
CA VAL A 103 -21.17 0.58 2.26
C VAL A 103 -22.21 0.20 1.20
N VAL A 104 -21.76 -0.45 0.13
CA VAL A 104 -22.64 -0.94 -0.95
C VAL A 104 -22.71 -2.47 -1.00
N ALA A 105 -21.67 -3.16 -0.54
CA ALA A 105 -21.65 -4.60 -0.42
C ALA A 105 -20.60 -5.04 0.60
N GLU A 106 -20.84 -6.19 1.23
CA GLU A 106 -19.87 -6.87 2.08
C GLU A 106 -20.03 -8.38 1.91
N THR A 107 -18.91 -9.10 1.82
CA THR A 107 -18.91 -10.56 1.81
C THR A 107 -17.78 -11.11 2.67
N ALA A 108 -17.94 -12.36 3.11
CA ALA A 108 -16.91 -13.06 3.89
C ALA A 108 -15.71 -13.46 3.03
N THR A 109 -14.53 -13.44 3.64
CA THR A 109 -13.28 -13.93 3.06
C THR A 109 -12.63 -14.97 3.98
N LEU A 110 -11.47 -15.48 3.55
CA LEU A 110 -10.57 -16.18 4.45
C LEU A 110 -10.02 -15.21 5.52
N ALA A 111 -9.43 -15.79 6.56
CA ALA A 111 -8.77 -15.05 7.63
C ALA A 111 -7.61 -14.20 7.12
N GLY A 112 -7.43 -13.02 7.72
CA GLY A 112 -6.16 -12.32 7.62
C GLY A 112 -5.93 -11.56 6.33
N GLY A 113 -6.96 -10.97 5.72
CA GLY A 113 -6.76 -10.15 4.53
C GLY A 113 -5.90 -8.93 4.88
N VAL A 114 -4.70 -8.79 4.28
CA VAL A 114 -3.73 -7.73 4.62
C VAL A 114 -3.38 -6.81 3.46
N ALA A 115 -3.70 -7.20 2.23
CA ALA A 115 -3.52 -6.39 1.03
C ALA A 115 -4.51 -6.82 -0.05
N SER A 116 -4.88 -5.89 -0.92
CA SER A 116 -5.67 -6.20 -2.10
C SER A 116 -5.30 -5.32 -3.30
N VAL A 117 -5.55 -5.83 -4.51
CA VAL A 117 -5.34 -5.09 -5.76
C VAL A 117 -6.48 -5.36 -6.73
N VAL A 118 -7.00 -4.29 -7.35
CA VAL A 118 -7.98 -4.41 -8.43
C VAL A 118 -7.26 -4.65 -9.75
N TYR A 119 -7.70 -5.67 -10.49
CA TYR A 119 -7.16 -6.03 -11.80
C TYR A 119 -8.28 -6.24 -12.83
N ARG A 120 -7.89 -6.34 -14.12
CA ARG A 120 -8.83 -6.41 -15.24
C ARG A 120 -8.49 -7.51 -16.23
N ALA A 121 -9.52 -8.00 -16.90
CA ALA A 121 -9.40 -8.87 -18.06
C ALA A 121 -10.58 -8.64 -19.03
N GLY A 122 -10.49 -9.22 -20.22
CA GLY A 122 -11.55 -9.21 -21.22
C GLY A 122 -11.93 -7.80 -21.70
N HIS A 123 -13.22 -7.61 -21.96
CA HIS A 123 -13.81 -6.32 -22.36
C HIS A 123 -14.17 -5.45 -21.13
N ASP A 124 -13.19 -5.17 -20.27
CA ASP A 124 -13.31 -4.39 -19.02
C ASP A 124 -13.97 -5.11 -17.83
N GLU A 125 -13.89 -6.44 -17.77
CA GLU A 125 -14.22 -7.17 -16.55
C GLU A 125 -13.22 -6.82 -15.45
N LYS A 126 -13.72 -6.70 -14.22
CA LYS A 126 -12.93 -6.30 -13.06
C LYS A 126 -12.94 -7.39 -12.02
N PHE A 127 -11.82 -7.51 -11.35
CA PHE A 127 -11.59 -8.47 -10.29
C PHE A 127 -10.78 -7.80 -9.19
N ILE A 128 -10.79 -8.40 -8.01
CA ILE A 128 -9.91 -8.02 -6.90
C ILE A 128 -9.22 -9.26 -6.37
N ALA A 129 -7.90 -9.19 -6.19
CA ALA A 129 -7.11 -10.22 -5.53
C ALA A 129 -6.78 -9.78 -4.11
N ILE A 130 -6.71 -10.72 -3.17
CA ILE A 130 -6.45 -10.48 -1.75
C ILE A 130 -5.35 -11.44 -1.28
N ALA A 131 -4.33 -10.89 -0.61
CA ALA A 131 -3.34 -11.66 0.14
C ALA A 131 -3.83 -11.87 1.58
N HIS A 132 -3.78 -13.11 2.05
CA HIS A 132 -4.25 -13.51 3.38
C HIS A 132 -3.06 -14.00 4.23
N TYR A 133 -2.67 -13.21 5.24
CA TYR A 133 -1.52 -13.46 6.10
C TYR A 133 -1.74 -14.68 7.00
N GLU A 134 -2.73 -14.64 7.90
CA GLU A 134 -3.11 -15.77 8.77
C GLU A 134 -3.75 -16.91 7.98
N GLY A 135 -4.37 -16.56 6.85
CA GLY A 135 -5.02 -17.49 5.95
C GLY A 135 -4.05 -18.34 5.12
N SER A 136 -2.76 -18.00 5.09
CA SER A 136 -1.73 -18.63 4.23
C SER A 136 -2.24 -18.84 2.80
N SER A 137 -2.83 -17.80 2.20
CA SER A 137 -3.57 -17.94 0.94
C SER A 137 -3.66 -16.67 0.12
N LEU A 138 -4.06 -16.84 -1.14
CA LEU A 138 -4.51 -15.77 -2.03
C LEU A 138 -5.91 -16.11 -2.52
N SER A 139 -6.81 -15.13 -2.60
CA SER A 139 -8.13 -15.32 -3.22
C SER A 139 -8.48 -14.21 -4.19
N THR A 140 -9.39 -14.50 -5.12
CA THR A 140 -9.90 -13.52 -6.07
C THR A 140 -11.43 -13.44 -6.02
N PHE A 141 -11.97 -12.26 -6.34
CA PHE A 141 -13.42 -12.02 -6.44
C PHE A 141 -13.73 -11.26 -7.72
N ALA A 142 -14.85 -11.57 -8.36
CA ALA A 142 -15.37 -10.77 -9.46
C ALA A 142 -15.99 -9.46 -8.92
N LEU A 143 -15.85 -8.38 -9.68
CA LEU A 143 -16.43 -7.07 -9.37
C LEU A 143 -17.51 -6.69 -10.42
N PRO A 144 -18.53 -5.91 -10.05
CA PRO A 144 -18.77 -5.31 -8.73
C PRO A 144 -19.19 -6.33 -7.68
N LEU A 145 -18.82 -6.06 -6.43
CA LEU A 145 -19.16 -6.89 -5.30
C LEU A 145 -20.67 -6.82 -4.96
N SER A 146 -21.20 -7.90 -4.42
CA SER A 146 -22.55 -8.02 -3.84
C SER A 146 -22.50 -8.76 -2.50
N ASN A 147 -23.54 -8.66 -1.69
CA ASN A 147 -23.64 -9.36 -0.40
C ASN A 147 -23.66 -10.89 -0.50
N THR A 148 -23.75 -11.44 -1.71
CA THR A 148 -23.73 -12.88 -1.98
C THR A 148 -22.52 -13.28 -2.82
N SER A 149 -21.54 -12.39 -2.99
CA SER A 149 -20.33 -12.68 -3.75
C SER A 149 -19.50 -13.74 -3.05
N THR A 150 -18.95 -14.67 -3.81
CA THR A 150 -18.02 -15.69 -3.30
C THR A 150 -16.68 -15.57 -4.01
N ALA A 151 -15.64 -16.14 -3.43
CA ALA A 151 -14.34 -16.21 -4.08
C ALA A 151 -14.49 -16.92 -5.45
N LEU A 152 -13.91 -16.31 -6.48
CA LEU A 152 -13.74 -16.89 -7.81
C LEU A 152 -12.67 -17.98 -7.77
N GLN A 153 -11.54 -17.70 -7.12
CA GLN A 153 -10.45 -18.65 -6.87
C GLN A 153 -9.90 -18.49 -5.47
N THR A 154 -9.37 -19.58 -4.93
CA THR A 154 -8.62 -19.64 -3.68
C THR A 154 -7.39 -20.51 -3.90
N PHE A 155 -6.23 -19.98 -3.56
CA PHE A 155 -4.95 -20.68 -3.56
C PHE A 155 -4.50 -20.81 -2.10
N LEU A 156 -4.45 -22.06 -1.60
CA LEU A 156 -3.96 -22.35 -0.26
C LEU A 156 -2.51 -22.77 -0.33
N PHE A 157 -1.69 -22.18 0.52
CA PHE A 157 -0.27 -22.46 0.56
C PHE A 157 0.09 -23.28 1.78
N THR A 158 1.11 -24.11 1.61
CA THR A 158 1.75 -24.88 2.68
C THR A 158 3.23 -24.59 2.66
N LEU A 159 3.85 -24.56 3.84
CA LEU A 159 5.28 -24.35 3.92
C LEU A 159 6.05 -25.56 3.36
N THR A 160 6.94 -25.33 2.42
CA THR A 160 7.75 -26.38 1.76
C THR A 160 9.26 -26.19 1.93
N GLY A 161 9.68 -25.01 2.41
CA GLY A 161 11.07 -24.61 2.58
C GLY A 161 11.56 -24.66 4.02
N PRO A 162 12.84 -24.35 4.27
CA PRO A 162 13.39 -24.22 5.62
C PRO A 162 12.76 -23.04 6.35
N VAL A 163 12.55 -23.21 7.66
CA VAL A 163 12.10 -22.14 8.57
C VAL A 163 13.33 -21.48 9.19
N THR A 164 13.52 -20.17 8.97
CA THR A 164 14.64 -19.42 9.56
C THR A 164 14.23 -18.73 10.87
N ASP A 165 13.05 -18.12 10.93
CA ASP A 165 12.45 -17.56 12.15
C ASP A 165 11.12 -18.26 12.48
N PRO A 166 11.11 -19.28 13.36
CA PRO A 166 9.89 -19.99 13.74
C PRO A 166 8.80 -19.15 14.40
N SER A 167 9.09 -17.91 14.82
CA SER A 167 8.08 -17.02 15.42
C SER A 167 7.35 -16.15 14.39
N ARG A 168 7.90 -16.05 13.17
CA ARG A 168 7.39 -15.20 12.08
C ARG A 168 7.18 -15.96 10.77
N GLN A 169 7.73 -17.17 10.66
CA GLN A 169 7.77 -18.01 9.46
C GLN A 169 7.34 -19.46 9.78
N ASP A 170 6.37 -19.62 10.67
CA ASP A 170 5.79 -20.93 11.04
C ASP A 170 4.77 -21.44 10.01
N ALA A 171 4.25 -20.56 9.17
CA ALA A 171 3.41 -20.87 8.02
C ALA A 171 3.69 -19.90 6.87
N PRO A 172 3.18 -20.13 5.65
CA PRO A 172 3.19 -19.11 4.61
C PRO A 172 2.36 -17.89 5.04
N HIS A 173 2.89 -16.70 4.80
CA HIS A 173 2.26 -15.42 5.12
C HIS A 173 2.36 -14.45 3.94
N PRO A 174 1.58 -14.65 2.86
CA PRO A 174 1.41 -13.65 1.80
C PRO A 174 1.06 -12.29 2.41
N HIS A 175 1.90 -11.28 2.17
CA HIS A 175 1.79 -9.98 2.85
C HIS A 175 1.32 -8.86 1.90
N GLU A 176 1.58 -8.99 0.60
CA GLU A 176 1.06 -8.08 -0.41
C GLU A 176 0.51 -8.88 -1.61
N VAL A 177 -0.34 -8.24 -2.40
CA VAL A 177 -0.68 -8.67 -3.74
C VAL A 177 -0.70 -7.44 -4.64
N PHE A 178 0.09 -7.43 -5.72
CA PHE A 178 0.21 -6.28 -6.61
C PHE A 178 0.42 -6.68 -8.07
N LEU A 179 0.07 -5.77 -8.98
CA LEU A 179 0.15 -6.00 -10.42
C LEU A 179 1.54 -5.68 -10.95
N ASP A 180 1.97 -6.46 -11.94
CA ASP A 180 3.04 -6.03 -12.80
C ASP A 180 2.58 -4.87 -13.72
N PRO A 181 3.50 -4.03 -14.23
CA PRO A 181 3.12 -2.86 -15.02
C PRO A 181 2.39 -3.19 -16.33
N THR A 182 2.52 -4.43 -16.83
CA THR A 182 1.79 -4.89 -18.02
C THR A 182 0.37 -5.35 -17.73
N ASN A 183 -0.01 -5.53 -16.45
CA ASN A 183 -1.25 -6.18 -16.01
C ASN A 183 -1.41 -7.61 -16.56
N SER A 184 -0.31 -8.31 -16.77
CA SER A 184 -0.31 -9.71 -17.22
C SER A 184 0.00 -10.68 -16.08
N TYR A 185 0.55 -10.16 -14.96
CA TYR A 185 0.91 -10.93 -13.79
C TYR A 185 0.48 -10.22 -12.50
N ILE A 186 0.21 -11.04 -11.49
CA ILE A 186 0.12 -10.63 -10.10
C ILE A 186 1.29 -11.26 -9.34
N LEU A 187 1.93 -10.47 -8.48
CA LEU A 187 2.97 -10.94 -7.58
C LEU A 187 2.49 -10.82 -6.14
N SER A 188 2.92 -11.75 -5.29
CA SER A 188 2.60 -11.77 -3.87
C SER A 188 3.82 -12.20 -3.05
N PRO A 189 4.51 -11.25 -2.39
CA PRO A 189 5.57 -11.54 -1.44
C PRO A 189 5.00 -12.32 -0.26
N ASP A 190 5.62 -13.44 0.06
CA ASP A 190 5.24 -14.35 1.13
C ASP A 190 6.32 -14.34 2.21
N LEU A 191 6.05 -13.57 3.27
CA LEU A 191 6.96 -13.36 4.39
C LEU A 191 7.33 -14.68 5.05
N GLY A 192 6.34 -15.53 5.25
CA GLY A 192 6.48 -16.76 6.01
C GLY A 192 7.20 -17.87 5.25
N ALA A 193 7.24 -17.80 3.92
CA ALA A 193 7.85 -18.81 3.07
C ALA A 193 9.16 -18.39 2.39
N ASP A 194 9.59 -17.12 2.51
CA ASP A 194 10.71 -16.55 1.75
C ASP A 194 10.55 -16.75 0.23
N LEU A 195 9.35 -16.43 -0.27
CA LEU A 195 8.98 -16.55 -1.67
C LEU A 195 8.37 -15.25 -2.20
N ILE A 196 8.58 -14.98 -3.48
CA ILE A 196 7.74 -14.09 -4.28
C ILE A 196 6.88 -15.00 -5.15
N ARG A 197 5.60 -15.12 -4.81
CA ARG A 197 4.62 -15.91 -5.57
C ARG A 197 4.23 -15.14 -6.83
N ILE A 198 4.09 -15.86 -7.94
CA ILE A 198 3.81 -15.26 -9.26
C ILE A 198 2.57 -15.94 -9.84
N PHE A 199 1.63 -15.14 -10.33
CA PHE A 199 0.40 -15.60 -10.97
C PHE A 199 0.25 -14.94 -12.33
N ALA A 200 0.07 -15.74 -13.38
CA ALA A 200 -0.30 -15.22 -14.70
C ALA A 200 -1.81 -14.94 -14.75
N ILE A 201 -2.19 -13.79 -15.30
CA ILE A 201 -3.58 -13.39 -15.48
C ILE A 201 -4.06 -13.90 -16.85
N ASN A 202 -5.14 -14.67 -16.86
CA ASN A 202 -5.83 -15.00 -18.10
C ASN A 202 -6.56 -13.75 -18.61
N ALA A 203 -6.03 -13.17 -19.69
CA ALA A 203 -6.55 -11.95 -20.28
C ALA A 203 -7.99 -12.04 -20.80
N ARG A 204 -8.62 -13.23 -20.85
CA ARG A 204 -10.01 -13.39 -21.30
C ARG A 204 -11.04 -13.35 -20.17
N ASP A 205 -10.73 -13.96 -19.04
CA ASP A 205 -11.71 -14.21 -17.96
C ASP A 205 -11.20 -13.80 -16.56
N GLY A 206 -9.98 -13.26 -16.47
CA GLY A 206 -9.39 -12.80 -15.22
C GLY A 206 -9.00 -13.90 -14.24
N THR A 207 -9.09 -15.17 -14.62
CA THR A 207 -8.60 -16.25 -13.77
C THR A 207 -7.07 -16.22 -13.67
N LEU A 208 -6.56 -16.56 -12.49
CA LEU A 208 -5.14 -16.64 -12.20
C LEU A 208 -4.62 -18.07 -12.40
N THR A 209 -3.43 -18.19 -12.96
CA THR A 209 -2.64 -19.43 -12.99
C THR A 209 -1.39 -19.24 -12.14
N GLU A 210 -1.22 -20.07 -11.11
CA GLU A 210 0.00 -20.07 -10.30
C GLU A 210 1.20 -20.50 -11.16
N CYS A 211 2.25 -19.68 -11.16
CA CYS A 211 3.52 -19.94 -11.81
C CYS A 211 4.55 -20.41 -10.78
N ASP A 212 5.76 -20.78 -11.24
CA ASP A 212 6.87 -21.04 -10.33
C ASP A 212 7.17 -19.78 -9.51
N ALA A 213 7.13 -19.92 -8.19
CA ALA A 213 7.51 -18.84 -7.28
C ALA A 213 9.03 -18.61 -7.32
N HIS A 214 9.44 -17.36 -7.08
CA HIS A 214 10.86 -17.01 -6.96
C HIS A 214 11.29 -17.09 -5.49
N PRO A 215 12.30 -17.91 -5.14
CA PRO A 215 12.84 -17.94 -3.78
C PRO A 215 13.63 -16.67 -3.47
N THR A 216 13.47 -16.15 -2.26
CA THR A 216 14.31 -15.07 -1.71
C THR A 216 15.41 -15.63 -0.81
N THR A 217 16.25 -14.78 -0.23
CA THR A 217 17.25 -15.23 0.74
C THR A 217 16.52 -15.76 1.99
N PRO A 218 16.90 -16.93 2.54
CA PRO A 218 16.25 -17.46 3.74
C PRO A 218 16.36 -16.49 4.93
N GLY A 219 15.23 -16.17 5.55
CA GLY A 219 15.08 -15.18 6.61
C GLY A 219 14.82 -13.75 6.14
N ASP A 220 14.63 -13.51 4.85
CA ASP A 220 14.28 -12.17 4.33
C ASP A 220 12.93 -11.71 4.88
N GLY A 221 11.93 -12.58 4.83
CA GLY A 221 10.55 -12.21 5.07
C GLY A 221 10.06 -11.14 4.09
N PRO A 222 9.99 -11.44 2.78
CA PRO A 222 9.59 -10.46 1.77
C PRO A 222 8.16 -9.98 2.01
N ARG A 223 7.97 -8.66 2.03
CA ARG A 223 6.76 -8.00 2.53
C ARG A 223 6.01 -7.28 1.43
N HIS A 224 6.49 -6.12 1.00
CA HIS A 224 5.86 -5.30 -0.05
C HIS A 224 6.84 -5.06 -1.21
N GLY A 225 6.30 -4.80 -2.39
CA GLY A 225 7.03 -4.61 -3.63
C GLY A 225 6.58 -3.42 -4.44
N ALA A 226 7.50 -2.87 -5.21
CA ALA A 226 7.20 -1.81 -6.17
C ALA A 226 8.01 -2.01 -7.45
N PHE A 227 7.34 -1.88 -8.59
CA PHE A 227 8.02 -1.81 -9.87
C PHE A 227 8.50 -0.39 -10.15
N SER A 228 9.70 -0.30 -10.71
CA SER A 228 10.19 0.89 -11.43
C SER A 228 9.21 1.34 -12.53
N SER A 229 9.32 2.60 -12.95
CA SER A 229 8.36 3.20 -13.89
C SER A 229 8.37 2.55 -15.29
N ASP A 230 9.52 2.02 -15.73
CA ASP A 230 9.64 1.24 -16.97
C ASP A 230 9.21 -0.24 -16.81
N GLY A 231 9.09 -0.69 -15.56
CA GLY A 231 8.73 -2.06 -15.19
C GLY A 231 9.85 -3.07 -15.32
N GLU A 232 11.08 -2.66 -15.62
CA GLU A 232 12.23 -3.56 -15.80
C GLU A 232 12.89 -3.95 -14.48
N THR A 233 12.69 -3.15 -13.44
CA THR A 233 13.17 -3.42 -12.07
C THR A 233 12.03 -3.61 -11.09
N LEU A 234 12.15 -4.61 -10.22
CA LEU A 234 11.29 -4.86 -9.06
C LEU A 234 12.09 -4.66 -7.76
N TYR A 235 11.55 -3.87 -6.84
CA TYR A 235 12.08 -3.73 -5.48
C TYR A 235 11.17 -4.42 -4.49
N ILE A 236 11.73 -5.11 -3.50
CA ILE A 236 10.99 -5.82 -2.44
C ILE A 236 11.58 -5.43 -1.08
N THR A 237 10.73 -5.03 -0.13
CA THR A 237 11.13 -4.89 1.28
C THR A 237 11.13 -6.25 1.95
N ASN A 238 12.21 -6.55 2.68
CA ASN A 238 12.38 -7.79 3.43
C ASN A 238 12.24 -7.46 4.92
N GLU A 239 11.05 -7.68 5.47
CA GLU A 239 10.66 -7.20 6.80
C GLU A 239 11.59 -7.72 7.89
N LEU A 240 11.93 -9.00 7.84
CA LEU A 240 12.70 -9.68 8.89
C LEU A 240 14.19 -9.36 8.77
N ALA A 241 14.72 -9.30 7.56
CA ALA A 241 16.12 -8.97 7.29
C ALA A 241 16.45 -7.46 7.40
N ASN A 242 15.44 -6.59 7.40
CA ASN A 242 15.61 -5.13 7.32
C ASN A 242 16.36 -4.66 6.06
N THR A 243 16.11 -5.34 4.94
CA THR A 243 16.73 -5.05 3.65
C THR A 243 15.71 -4.71 2.57
N VAL A 244 16.20 -4.19 1.45
CA VAL A 244 15.47 -4.04 0.20
C VAL A 244 16.23 -4.82 -0.87
N SER A 245 15.55 -5.80 -1.47
CA SER A 245 16.04 -6.54 -2.63
C SER A 245 15.71 -5.80 -3.92
N THR A 246 16.64 -5.78 -4.87
CA THR A 246 16.47 -5.26 -6.23
C THR A 246 16.60 -6.41 -7.22
N TYR A 247 15.58 -6.61 -8.05
CA TYR A 247 15.55 -7.63 -9.10
C TYR A 247 15.41 -6.98 -10.48
N THR A 248 16.16 -7.47 -11.47
CA THR A 248 15.79 -7.25 -12.87
C THR A 248 14.69 -8.23 -13.25
N VAL A 249 13.79 -7.79 -14.13
CA VAL A 249 12.59 -8.53 -14.48
C VAL A 249 12.55 -8.81 -15.97
N SER A 250 12.55 -10.09 -16.32
CA SER A 250 12.30 -10.53 -17.69
C SER A 250 10.90 -11.09 -17.81
N ARG A 251 10.15 -10.61 -18.82
CA ARG A 251 8.79 -11.08 -19.14
C ARG A 251 8.73 -11.34 -20.63
N THR A 252 8.39 -12.57 -21.01
CA THR A 252 8.26 -12.92 -22.44
C THR A 252 6.86 -13.33 -22.82
N ASN A 253 6.16 -14.10 -21.97
CA ASN A 253 4.82 -14.57 -22.26
C ASN A 253 4.06 -15.02 -21.00
N ALA A 254 2.95 -14.34 -20.69
CA ALA A 254 2.08 -14.68 -19.56
C ALA A 254 1.36 -16.02 -19.72
N SER A 255 0.96 -16.40 -20.94
CA SER A 255 0.31 -17.69 -21.19
C SER A 255 1.19 -18.90 -20.90
N THR A 256 2.50 -18.70 -20.76
CA THR A 256 3.46 -19.75 -20.42
C THR A 256 4.16 -19.48 -19.08
N CYS A 257 3.61 -18.61 -18.22
CA CYS A 257 4.22 -18.25 -16.93
C CYS A 257 5.67 -17.74 -17.04
N ALA A 258 6.04 -17.11 -18.15
CA ALA A 258 7.43 -16.72 -18.41
C ALA A 258 7.75 -15.32 -17.87
N LEU A 259 7.71 -15.20 -16.54
CA LEU A 259 8.27 -14.09 -15.77
C LEU A 259 9.42 -14.64 -14.92
N SER A 260 10.59 -14.00 -14.97
CA SER A 260 11.74 -14.37 -14.14
C SER A 260 12.34 -13.13 -13.46
N LEU A 261 12.82 -13.33 -12.25
CA LEU A 261 13.50 -12.32 -11.43
C LEU A 261 14.97 -12.71 -11.28
N ASP A 262 15.86 -11.75 -11.44
CA ASP A 262 17.31 -11.92 -11.21
C ASP A 262 17.79 -10.90 -10.18
N LEU A 263 18.24 -11.39 -9.01
CA LEU A 263 18.64 -10.56 -7.87
C LEU A 263 19.94 -9.79 -8.20
N GLN A 264 19.86 -8.47 -8.17
CA GLN A 264 21.01 -7.59 -8.43
C GLN A 264 21.69 -7.09 -7.15
N GLN A 265 20.91 -6.90 -6.09
CA GLN A 265 21.36 -6.25 -4.87
C GLN A 265 20.38 -6.51 -3.72
N GLU A 266 20.92 -6.64 -2.52
CA GLU A 266 20.22 -6.41 -1.26
C GLU A 266 20.95 -5.31 -0.48
N ILE A 267 20.20 -4.36 0.08
CA ILE A 267 20.77 -3.31 0.94
C ILE A 267 19.88 -3.02 2.15
N VAL A 268 20.50 -2.61 3.24
CA VAL A 268 19.78 -1.92 4.32
C VAL A 268 19.40 -0.51 3.84
N PRO A 269 18.15 -0.05 4.01
CA PRO A 269 17.72 1.26 3.54
C PRO A 269 18.19 2.39 4.49
N SER A 270 19.48 2.43 4.78
CA SER A 270 20.12 3.43 5.64
C SER A 270 21.49 3.81 5.07
N PRO A 271 21.87 5.10 5.02
CA PRO A 271 23.19 5.52 4.57
C PRO A 271 24.35 4.95 5.40
N SER A 272 24.09 4.57 6.66
CA SER A 272 25.11 3.92 7.51
C SER A 272 25.34 2.45 7.15
N GLY A 273 24.50 1.86 6.29
CA GLY A 273 24.48 0.43 5.99
C GLY A 273 23.91 -0.44 7.12
N THR A 274 23.33 0.18 8.15
CA THR A 274 22.76 -0.50 9.32
C THR A 274 21.52 0.23 9.83
N LEU A 275 20.62 -0.51 10.48
CA LEU A 275 19.48 0.04 11.22
C LEU A 275 19.50 -0.52 12.65
N PRO A 276 18.96 0.23 13.64
CA PRO A 276 18.59 -0.33 14.94
C PRO A 276 17.61 -1.52 14.79
N ALA A 277 17.33 -2.21 15.89
CA ALA A 277 16.30 -3.25 15.91
C ALA A 277 14.96 -2.67 15.45
N SER A 278 14.52 -3.07 14.26
CA SER A 278 13.42 -2.45 13.52
C SER A 278 12.83 -3.45 12.53
N PHE A 279 11.81 -3.00 11.79
CA PHE A 279 11.20 -3.76 10.69
C PHE A 279 10.88 -2.81 9.53
N VAL A 280 11.50 -3.01 8.38
CA VAL A 280 11.09 -2.35 7.13
C VAL A 280 9.66 -2.75 6.77
N ALA A 281 8.90 -1.84 6.17
CA ALA A 281 7.48 -2.05 5.91
C ALA A 281 7.10 -1.70 4.47
N GLU A 282 6.60 -0.50 4.22
CA GLU A 282 6.05 -0.08 2.94
C GLU A 282 7.17 0.36 2.00
N ILE A 283 7.00 0.14 0.69
CA ILE A 283 7.86 0.69 -0.36
C ILE A 283 7.02 1.39 -1.43
N ARG A 284 7.39 2.62 -1.81
CA ARG A 284 6.72 3.35 -2.89
C ARG A 284 7.70 4.06 -3.80
N ILE A 285 7.27 4.17 -5.06
CA ILE A 285 7.97 4.89 -6.12
C ILE A 285 6.96 5.85 -6.74
N PRO A 286 7.23 7.18 -6.74
CA PRO A 286 6.42 8.13 -7.48
C PRO A 286 6.40 7.79 -8.98
N ARG A 287 5.34 8.19 -9.69
CA ARG A 287 5.29 8.04 -11.14
C ARG A 287 6.46 8.76 -11.81
N ASN A 288 7.09 8.11 -12.80
CA ASN A 288 8.20 8.66 -13.59
C ASN A 288 9.38 9.11 -12.73
N SER A 289 9.67 8.38 -11.65
CA SER A 289 10.73 8.66 -10.69
C SER A 289 11.60 7.43 -10.46
N THR A 290 12.88 7.66 -10.20
CA THR A 290 13.83 6.65 -9.68
C THR A 290 13.94 6.69 -8.16
N ASN A 291 13.37 7.71 -7.52
CA ASN A 291 13.34 7.83 -6.06
C ASN A 291 12.44 6.75 -5.44
N VAL A 292 12.95 6.08 -4.42
CA VAL A 292 12.26 5.02 -3.67
C VAL A 292 12.15 5.42 -2.21
N TYR A 293 10.98 5.24 -1.62
CA TYR A 293 10.70 5.53 -0.22
C TYR A 293 10.34 4.25 0.51
N VAL A 294 10.99 4.00 1.64
CA VAL A 294 10.75 2.81 2.46
C VAL A 294 10.45 3.24 3.89
N SER A 295 9.33 2.79 4.45
CA SER A 295 9.07 3.04 5.88
C SER A 295 9.78 2.02 6.76
N VAL A 296 10.28 2.47 7.91
CA VAL A 296 10.99 1.65 8.89
C VAL A 296 10.28 1.77 10.23
N ARG A 297 9.87 0.65 10.84
CA ARG A 297 9.12 0.62 12.10
C ARG A 297 10.03 0.31 13.27
N GLY A 298 9.86 1.05 14.37
CA GLY A 298 10.53 0.81 15.64
C GLY A 298 12.02 1.17 15.68
N ASP A 299 12.58 1.81 14.65
CA ASP A 299 14.00 2.17 14.64
C ASP A 299 14.33 3.32 15.58
N GLN A 300 13.34 4.17 15.92
CA GLN A 300 13.47 5.29 16.84
C GLN A 300 14.63 6.25 16.53
N SER A 301 15.06 6.33 15.26
CA SER A 301 16.14 7.23 14.85
C SER A 301 15.79 8.71 15.06
N PHE A 302 14.50 9.02 15.19
CA PHE A 302 13.94 10.35 15.46
C PHE A 302 13.09 10.36 16.73
N ALA A 303 13.49 9.59 17.75
CA ALA A 303 12.71 9.36 18.97
C ALA A 303 11.93 10.60 19.47
N PRO A 304 10.59 10.49 19.67
CA PRO A 304 9.81 9.25 19.73
C PRO A 304 9.42 8.67 18.36
N ASP A 305 9.75 9.34 17.27
CA ASP A 305 9.34 8.96 15.92
C ASP A 305 10.29 7.93 15.29
N ASP A 306 9.73 7.17 14.36
CA ASP A 306 10.48 6.24 13.51
C ASP A 306 10.80 6.89 12.14
N SER A 307 11.50 6.18 11.26
CA SER A 307 12.00 6.73 9.99
C SER A 307 11.18 6.39 8.75
N VAL A 308 11.25 7.27 7.76
CA VAL A 308 11.10 6.96 6.33
C VAL A 308 12.46 7.12 5.67
N ALA A 309 12.94 6.06 5.02
CA ALA A 309 14.16 6.06 4.23
C ALA A 309 13.90 6.57 2.82
N PHE A 310 14.81 7.41 2.33
CA PHE A 310 14.86 7.84 0.93
C PHE A 310 16.07 7.19 0.24
N LEU A 311 15.79 6.50 -0.87
CA LEU A 311 16.79 5.85 -1.71
C LEU A 311 16.69 6.37 -3.14
N ASP A 312 17.82 6.38 -3.84
CA ASP A 312 17.90 6.71 -5.25
C ASP A 312 18.20 5.45 -6.06
N GLY A 313 17.34 5.14 -7.03
CA GLY A 313 17.53 4.05 -7.98
C GLY A 313 18.41 4.47 -9.15
N SER A 314 19.34 3.60 -9.55
CA SER A 314 20.12 3.80 -10.76
C SER A 314 19.21 3.85 -11.99
N SER A 315 19.58 4.70 -12.95
CA SER A 315 18.93 4.76 -14.27
C SER A 315 19.49 3.73 -15.26
N ASP A 316 20.49 2.94 -14.85
CA ASP A 316 20.96 1.81 -15.64
C ASP A 316 20.05 0.57 -15.47
N ALA A 317 20.27 -0.42 -16.33
CA ALA A 317 19.47 -1.65 -16.36
C ALA A 317 19.56 -2.51 -15.08
N SER A 318 20.46 -2.20 -14.13
CA SER A 318 20.53 -2.91 -12.85
C SER A 318 19.52 -2.40 -11.84
N GLY A 319 19.06 -1.15 -11.99
CA GLY A 319 18.12 -0.49 -11.08
C GLY A 319 18.60 -0.38 -9.64
N LYS A 320 19.90 -0.62 -9.36
CA LYS A 320 20.44 -0.67 -7.99
C LYS A 320 20.16 0.58 -7.18
N LEU A 321 19.87 0.39 -5.90
CA LEU A 321 19.54 1.44 -4.96
C LEU A 321 20.79 1.96 -4.22
N THR A 322 20.76 3.26 -3.95
CA THR A 322 21.67 3.93 -3.02
C THR A 322 20.84 4.61 -1.93
N ALA A 323 21.03 4.23 -0.67
CA ALA A 323 20.38 4.91 0.46
C ALA A 323 20.94 6.33 0.63
N LYS A 324 20.05 7.33 0.65
CA LYS A 324 20.42 8.76 0.66
C LYS A 324 20.30 9.38 2.05
N ASN A 325 19.13 9.26 2.67
CA ASN A 325 18.88 9.78 4.01
C ASN A 325 17.74 9.01 4.71
N LEU A 326 17.60 9.28 6.01
CA LEU A 326 16.43 8.96 6.81
C LEU A 326 15.76 10.27 7.19
N THR A 327 14.43 10.30 7.20
CA THR A 327 13.62 11.42 7.67
C THR A 327 12.61 10.92 8.71
N SER A 328 12.19 11.75 9.66
CA SER A 328 11.13 11.38 10.59
C SER A 328 9.84 11.01 9.83
N SER A 329 9.18 9.96 10.27
CA SER A 329 7.80 9.60 9.89
C SER A 329 6.75 10.46 10.58
N PHE A 330 7.17 11.32 11.51
CA PHE A 330 6.32 12.16 12.36
C PHE A 330 5.28 11.34 13.16
N GLY A 331 5.68 10.14 13.56
CA GLY A 331 4.93 9.24 14.42
C GLY A 331 5.67 7.92 14.63
N SER A 332 4.97 6.93 15.19
CA SER A 332 5.56 5.63 15.51
C SER A 332 4.89 4.50 14.73
N TYR A 333 5.71 3.56 14.26
CA TYR A 333 5.39 2.43 13.40
C TYR A 333 4.71 2.88 12.09
N PRO A 334 5.42 3.57 11.19
CA PRO A 334 4.92 3.90 9.86
C PRO A 334 4.69 2.61 9.04
N ARG A 335 3.50 2.00 9.17
CA ARG A 335 3.15 0.73 8.53
C ARG A 335 2.79 0.92 7.06
N THR A 336 2.28 2.10 6.70
CA THR A 336 1.90 2.47 5.34
C THR A 336 2.40 3.86 4.98
N LEU A 337 2.67 4.07 3.70
CA LEU A 337 2.98 5.37 3.13
C LEU A 337 2.41 5.42 1.71
N VAL A 338 1.89 6.58 1.31
CA VAL A 338 1.36 6.79 -0.04
C VAL A 338 1.79 8.14 -0.57
N ILE A 339 2.05 8.19 -1.87
CA ILE A 339 2.51 9.39 -2.57
C ILE A 339 1.32 9.93 -3.38
N SER A 340 1.09 11.24 -3.32
CA SER A 340 0.01 11.89 -4.08
C SER A 340 0.21 11.71 -5.58
N GLU A 341 -0.86 11.81 -6.37
CA GLU A 341 -0.79 11.61 -7.82
C GLU A 341 0.16 12.59 -8.52
N ASP A 342 0.19 13.85 -8.06
CA ASP A 342 1.14 14.87 -8.50
C ASP A 342 2.57 14.64 -7.99
N GLY A 343 2.78 13.71 -7.05
CA GLY A 343 4.09 13.37 -6.50
C GLY A 343 4.67 14.41 -5.55
N SER A 344 3.94 15.44 -5.14
CA SER A 344 4.45 16.50 -4.25
C SER A 344 4.18 16.27 -2.77
N LEU A 345 3.37 15.29 -2.40
CA LEU A 345 3.01 14.99 -1.02
C LEU A 345 3.18 13.51 -0.72
N VAL A 346 3.59 13.21 0.51
CA VAL A 346 3.61 11.86 1.08
C VAL A 346 2.71 11.85 2.31
N ALA A 347 1.75 10.93 2.36
CA ALA A 347 1.00 10.64 3.57
C ALA A 347 1.62 9.41 4.23
N VAL A 348 1.99 9.52 5.50
CA VAL A 348 2.58 8.45 6.31
C VAL A 348 1.56 8.02 7.36
N GLY A 349 1.18 6.75 7.34
CA GLY A 349 0.27 6.14 8.30
C GLY A 349 1.05 5.49 9.44
N ASN A 350 1.02 6.14 10.60
CA ASN A 350 1.75 5.72 11.80
C ASN A 350 0.84 4.90 12.72
N GLN A 351 1.05 3.59 12.73
CA GLN A 351 0.19 2.63 13.41
C GLN A 351 0.14 2.86 14.92
N LYS A 352 1.30 2.89 15.57
CA LYS A 352 1.38 2.87 17.04
C LYS A 352 1.04 4.22 17.66
N SER A 353 1.31 5.31 16.95
CA SER A 353 0.87 6.65 17.35
C SER A 353 -0.54 6.99 16.86
N SER A 354 -1.21 6.09 16.12
CA SER A 354 -2.58 6.30 15.64
C SER A 354 -2.75 7.58 14.83
N SER A 355 -1.77 7.91 14.00
CA SER A 355 -1.68 9.21 13.34
C SER A 355 -1.39 9.13 11.84
N VAL A 356 -1.82 10.15 11.11
CA VAL A 356 -1.39 10.41 9.73
C VAL A 356 -0.58 11.69 9.69
N ALA A 357 0.58 11.65 9.05
CA ALA A 357 1.41 12.81 8.75
C ALA A 357 1.45 13.08 7.24
N ILE A 358 1.26 14.34 6.84
CA ILE A 358 1.40 14.81 5.45
C ILE A 358 2.73 15.56 5.34
N VAL A 359 3.63 15.04 4.51
CA VAL A 359 4.99 15.56 4.36
C VAL A 359 5.17 16.07 2.93
N ALA A 360 5.81 17.24 2.79
CA ALA A 360 6.19 17.77 1.49
C ALA A 360 7.23 16.86 0.82
N ARG A 361 7.11 16.66 -0.49
CA ARG A 361 8.13 16.02 -1.32
C ARG A 361 8.59 16.99 -2.40
N ASP A 362 9.88 17.24 -2.47
CA ASP A 362 10.48 17.91 -3.61
C ASP A 362 10.46 16.96 -4.82
N ARG A 363 9.82 17.39 -5.91
CA ARG A 363 9.64 16.55 -7.11
C ARG A 363 10.91 16.43 -7.94
N GLU A 364 11.82 17.40 -7.83
CA GLU A 364 13.07 17.43 -8.57
C GLU A 364 14.15 16.65 -7.84
N THR A 365 14.28 16.83 -6.52
CA THR A 365 15.35 16.17 -5.73
C THR A 365 14.90 14.84 -5.12
N GLY A 366 13.59 14.66 -4.90
CA GLY A 366 13.05 13.53 -4.16
C GLY A 366 13.14 13.66 -2.64
N GLU A 367 13.68 14.75 -2.11
CA GLU A 367 13.80 14.90 -0.66
C GLU A 367 12.42 15.10 0.00
N LEU A 368 12.26 14.47 1.17
CA LEU A 368 11.13 14.74 2.06
C LEU A 368 11.44 15.98 2.91
N GLY A 369 10.48 16.89 2.98
CA GLY A 369 10.64 18.21 3.58
C GLY A 369 9.76 18.43 4.80
N ALA A 370 9.12 19.60 4.86
CA ALA A 370 8.32 20.02 5.99
C ALA A 370 7.11 19.11 6.23
N LEU A 371 6.78 18.91 7.51
CA LEU A 371 5.46 18.44 7.94
C LEU A 371 4.44 19.53 7.61
N LEU A 372 3.39 19.17 6.88
CA LEU A 372 2.35 20.07 6.40
C LEU A 372 1.02 19.90 7.11
N GLY A 373 0.81 18.74 7.76
CA GLY A 373 -0.37 18.42 8.53
C GLY A 373 -0.18 17.11 9.25
N SER A 374 -0.67 17.01 10.49
CA SER A 374 -0.66 15.79 11.28
C SER A 374 -1.96 15.67 12.06
N LEU A 375 -2.44 14.45 12.25
CA LEU A 375 -3.62 14.19 13.05
C LEU A 375 -3.54 12.82 13.71
N GLU A 376 -3.66 12.79 15.03
CA GLU A 376 -3.94 11.58 15.81
C GLU A 376 -5.46 11.38 15.92
N PHE A 377 -5.93 10.16 15.69
CA PHE A 377 -7.35 9.81 15.78
C PHE A 377 -7.54 8.30 15.98
N GLY A 378 -8.78 7.90 16.28
CA GLY A 378 -9.11 6.49 16.54
C GLY A 378 -8.60 5.99 17.88
N ASN A 379 -8.70 4.68 18.10
CA ASN A 379 -8.20 4.05 19.32
C ASN A 379 -6.70 3.72 19.22
N VAL A 380 -5.86 4.52 19.87
CA VAL A 380 -4.40 4.37 19.86
C VAL A 380 -3.91 2.96 20.22
N SER A 381 -4.61 2.23 21.09
CA SER A 381 -4.17 0.87 21.47
C SER A 381 -4.38 -0.18 20.38
N ALA A 382 -5.28 0.09 19.42
CA ALA A 382 -5.49 -0.76 18.25
C ALA A 382 -4.59 -0.34 17.09
N GLY A 383 -4.49 0.97 16.84
CA GLY A 383 -3.59 1.56 15.85
C GLY A 383 -4.12 1.64 14.42
N LEU A 384 -3.58 2.62 13.70
CA LEU A 384 -3.87 2.84 12.28
C LEU A 384 -3.29 1.70 11.43
N SER A 385 -4.03 1.22 10.44
CA SER A 385 -3.59 0.11 9.58
C SER A 385 -3.15 0.57 8.20
N SER A 386 -3.93 1.41 7.51
CA SER A 386 -3.61 1.92 6.17
C SER A 386 -4.10 3.34 5.95
N VAL A 387 -3.42 4.07 5.05
CA VAL A 387 -3.81 5.39 4.54
C VAL A 387 -3.69 5.40 3.01
N ILE A 388 -4.67 6.00 2.32
CA ILE A 388 -4.62 6.26 0.88
C ILE A 388 -5.12 7.67 0.55
N TRP A 389 -4.64 8.24 -0.56
CA TRP A 389 -5.22 9.45 -1.13
C TRP A 389 -6.57 9.14 -1.80
N GLY A 390 -7.52 10.06 -1.67
CA GLY A 390 -8.76 10.08 -2.44
C GLY A 390 -8.53 10.45 -3.91
N PHE A 391 -9.61 10.62 -4.66
CA PHE A 391 -9.57 10.86 -6.12
C PHE A 391 -9.84 12.33 -6.52
N ASP A 392 -9.89 13.22 -5.52
CA ASP A 392 -10.33 14.61 -5.65
C ASP A 392 -9.36 15.51 -6.41
#